data_AF-A0AAE4L5Z7-F1
#
_entry.id   AF-A0AAE4L5Z7-F1
#
_cell.length_a   1.000
_cell.length_b   1.000
_cell.length_c   1.000
_cell.angle_alpha   90.00
_cell.angle_beta   90.00
_cell.angle_gamma   90.00
#
_symmetry.space_group_name_H-M   'P 1'
#
loop_
_entity.id
_entity.type
_entity.pdbx_description
1 polymer ?
#
loop_
_entity_poly.entity_id
_entity_poly.type
_entity_poly.pdbx_seq_one_letter_code
_entity_poly.pdbx_strand_id
1 'polypeptide(L)'
;MELSRVYRSDLLVNWEKFQQAQLLFPFYHSHSQARSAFLAAVKRGTGYLIQEQTVWLLVAKKEQGDTWQVDNLLASGELGWLEAFLLLEKAARQKFKRYLIIQLEANLMVEQWLLSQGYHLWEGAWRKELIYQTGLVLGGGGARGAYQIGVWKALLEKGVQFDVITGTSVGGLNGALIAQGDYNQAVTLWEEIETDKVLDITFKEVETLDFSAQIAQLRTFIRTSLRQHGVSAEPLRGLLKERLDWQKIRASCPLKVVTTKVPAFQEVVILLNECSKREMIDWLLASAAFFPMMARVKIKDDLYVDGGYRNNLPVDIALESPITELIVVDVHGPGIDKKYRLPAGVVELKLASPWSLGDLLLFQSDRSAENIDLGYLETKRAFGELQGYRYFFSQQADFETLTRDFLQALDEEIAVDLTTLYFDLRKFFQQNIPVEMLSLAFLEFFAYWVNVAPVKVYTPSAFRKTILRQFELPVKLNGNYSVQEQIEDFIENHNVFSDYYRVIHLYQRAGSLAPFYQRWPIPTLLALFLKYIQEEW
;
A
#
# COMPACT_ATOMS: atom_id res chain seq x y z
N MET A 1 -5.20 0.23 12.40
CA MET A 1 -5.28 1.66 12.74
C MET A 1 -5.20 2.47 11.46
N GLU A 2 -6.04 3.49 11.33
CA GLU A 2 -6.10 4.42 10.20
C GLU A 2 -5.65 5.81 10.67
N LEU A 3 -4.87 6.50 9.84
CA LEU A 3 -4.46 7.89 10.03
C LEU A 3 -4.80 8.67 8.76
N SER A 4 -5.72 9.63 8.86
CA SER A 4 -6.21 10.41 7.73
C SER A 4 -6.22 11.90 8.05
N ARG A 5 -5.96 12.73 7.02
CA ARG A 5 -6.15 14.18 7.11
C ARG A 5 -7.65 14.46 7.18
N VAL A 6 -8.05 15.37 8.05
CA VAL A 6 -9.45 15.78 8.21
C VAL A 6 -9.71 17.03 7.39
N TYR A 7 -10.75 16.98 6.56
CA TYR A 7 -11.26 18.09 5.78
C TYR A 7 -12.55 18.64 6.41
N ARG A 8 -13.06 19.78 5.90
CA ARG A 8 -14.28 20.36 6.46
C ARG A 8 -15.49 19.48 6.14
N SER A 9 -15.55 18.87 4.96
CA SER A 9 -16.62 17.94 4.62
C SER A 9 -16.72 16.79 5.62
N ASP A 10 -15.59 16.25 6.06
CA ASP A 10 -15.54 15.14 7.03
C ASP A 10 -16.14 15.53 8.38
N LEU A 11 -15.85 16.76 8.82
CA LEU A 11 -16.39 17.31 10.07
C LEU A 11 -17.87 17.63 9.96
N LEU A 12 -18.35 18.12 8.82
CA LEU A 12 -19.77 18.40 8.61
C LEU A 12 -20.61 17.11 8.69
N VAL A 13 -20.13 16.04 8.07
CA VAL A 13 -20.79 14.72 8.11
C VAL A 13 -20.76 14.10 9.51
N ASN A 14 -19.72 14.39 10.29
CA ASN A 14 -19.57 13.88 11.66
C ASN A 14 -19.77 14.97 12.73
N TRP A 15 -20.59 15.98 12.45
CA TRP A 15 -20.65 17.20 13.28
C TRP A 15 -21.05 16.93 14.72
N GLU A 16 -22.07 16.09 14.95
CA GLU A 16 -22.52 15.73 16.30
C GLU A 16 -21.41 15.05 17.11
N LYS A 17 -20.69 14.11 16.49
CA LYS A 17 -19.55 13.42 17.11
C LYS A 17 -18.43 14.40 17.44
N PHE A 18 -18.13 15.34 16.54
CA PHE A 18 -17.14 16.39 16.80
C PHE A 18 -17.55 17.31 17.95
N GLN A 19 -18.83 17.67 18.07
CA GLN A 19 -19.33 18.48 19.20
C GLN A 19 -19.22 17.77 20.54
N GLN A 20 -19.25 16.43 20.55
CA GLN A 20 -19.04 15.61 21.74
C GLN A 20 -17.56 15.38 22.06
N ALA A 21 -16.64 15.74 21.18
CA ALA A 21 -15.20 15.53 21.40
C ALA A 21 -14.71 16.35 22.60
N GLN A 22 -13.96 15.70 23.47
CA GLN A 22 -13.44 16.26 24.71
C GLN A 22 -11.92 16.37 24.66
N LEU A 23 -11.43 17.38 25.37
CA LEU A 23 -10.01 17.61 25.57
C LEU A 23 -9.50 16.63 26.62
N LEU A 24 -8.50 15.82 26.27
CA LEU A 24 -7.93 14.82 27.18
C LEU A 24 -6.83 15.38 28.10
N PHE A 25 -6.08 16.38 27.62
CA PHE A 25 -4.92 16.96 28.28
C PHE A 25 -5.00 18.48 28.25
N PRO A 26 -4.35 19.21 29.18
CA PRO A 26 -4.47 20.65 29.31
C PRO A 26 -3.74 21.45 28.21
N PHE A 27 -3.94 21.11 26.92
CA PHE A 27 -3.52 21.94 25.79
C PHE A 27 -4.27 23.29 25.76
N TYR A 28 -5.50 23.31 26.30
CA TYR A 28 -6.39 24.46 26.33
C TYR A 28 -7.16 24.50 27.65
N HIS A 29 -7.74 25.66 27.99
CA HIS A 29 -8.49 25.84 29.24
C HIS A 29 -9.91 25.25 29.18
N SER A 30 -10.43 24.93 27.99
CA SER A 30 -11.77 24.33 27.85
C SER A 30 -11.89 23.45 26.60
N HIS A 31 -12.84 22.51 26.63
CA HIS A 31 -13.20 21.68 25.48
C HIS A 31 -13.65 22.53 24.27
N SER A 32 -14.37 23.62 24.52
CA SER A 32 -14.82 24.53 23.45
C SER A 32 -13.63 25.20 22.75
N GLN A 33 -12.67 25.72 23.51
CA GLN A 33 -11.47 26.33 22.95
C GLN A 33 -10.65 25.33 22.13
N ALA A 34 -10.51 24.10 22.64
CA ALA A 34 -9.82 23.02 21.93
C ALA A 34 -10.50 22.66 20.60
N ARG A 35 -11.84 22.54 20.57
CA ARG A 35 -12.60 22.31 19.31
C ARG A 35 -12.44 23.46 18.32
N SER A 36 -12.51 24.71 18.77
CA SER A 36 -12.27 25.88 17.91
C SER A 36 -10.85 25.90 17.33
N ALA A 37 -9.85 25.56 18.14
CA ALA A 37 -8.46 25.46 17.69
C ALA A 37 -8.27 24.31 16.68
N PHE A 38 -8.93 23.17 16.89
CA PHE A 38 -8.91 22.05 15.94
C PHE A 38 -9.56 22.42 14.60
N LEU A 39 -10.70 23.13 14.60
CA LEU A 39 -11.30 23.66 13.37
C LEU A 39 -10.33 24.55 12.61
N ALA A 40 -9.58 25.41 13.31
CA ALA A 40 -8.55 26.23 12.69
C ALA A 40 -7.38 25.39 12.14
N ALA A 41 -7.02 24.29 12.80
CA ALA A 41 -6.00 23.35 12.32
C ALA A 41 -6.44 22.63 11.03
N VAL A 42 -7.70 22.20 10.94
CA VAL A 42 -8.30 21.63 9.72
C VAL A 42 -8.21 22.62 8.55
N LYS A 43 -8.54 23.90 8.78
CA LYS A 43 -8.40 24.95 7.76
C LYS A 43 -6.97 25.16 7.26
N ARG A 44 -5.96 24.83 8.07
CA ARG A 44 -4.53 24.91 7.72
C ARG A 44 -3.96 23.59 7.18
N GLY A 45 -4.77 22.54 7.07
CA GLY A 45 -4.31 21.20 6.67
C GLY A 45 -3.49 20.46 7.72
N THR A 46 -3.60 20.86 9.00
CA THR A 46 -2.85 20.28 10.13
C THR A 46 -3.71 19.44 11.07
N GLY A 47 -4.99 19.26 10.74
CA GLY A 47 -5.92 18.42 11.48
C GLY A 47 -5.97 16.99 10.93
N TYR A 48 -5.82 16.00 11.81
CA TYR A 48 -5.81 14.58 11.48
C TYR A 48 -6.76 13.79 12.38
N LEU A 49 -7.23 12.67 11.86
CA LEU A 49 -7.99 11.65 12.56
C LEU A 49 -7.10 10.42 12.70
N ILE A 50 -6.93 9.93 13.93
CA ILE A 50 -6.37 8.60 14.21
C ILE A 50 -7.53 7.74 14.66
N GLN A 51 -7.76 6.61 13.99
CA GLN A 51 -8.84 5.69 14.33
C GLN A 51 -8.33 4.26 14.46
N GLU A 52 -8.69 3.59 15.55
CA GLU A 52 -8.45 2.17 15.76
C GLU A 52 -9.74 1.54 16.31
N GLN A 53 -10.37 0.66 15.52
CA GLN A 53 -11.66 0.05 15.83
C GLN A 53 -12.74 1.13 16.10
N THR A 54 -13.31 1.16 17.31
CA THR A 54 -14.32 2.13 17.75
C THR A 54 -13.72 3.40 18.34
N VAL A 55 -12.42 3.40 18.63
CA VAL A 55 -11.72 4.53 19.25
C VAL A 55 -11.18 5.46 18.18
N TRP A 56 -11.31 6.76 18.43
CA TRP A 56 -10.72 7.77 17.56
C TRP A 56 -10.21 9.00 18.33
N LEU A 57 -9.18 9.62 17.75
CA LEU A 57 -8.53 10.84 18.21
C LEU A 57 -8.48 11.85 17.08
N LEU A 58 -8.84 13.10 17.38
CA LEU A 58 -8.61 14.24 16.52
C LEU A 58 -7.34 14.95 17.01
N VAL A 59 -6.34 15.01 16.15
CA VAL A 59 -5.00 15.52 16.46
C VAL A 59 -4.69 16.72 15.58
N ALA A 60 -4.37 17.87 16.19
CA ALA A 60 -3.71 18.94 15.45
C ALA A 60 -2.20 18.72 15.55
N LYS A 61 -1.56 18.41 14.42
CA LYS A 61 -0.11 18.20 14.35
C LYS A 61 0.55 19.01 13.24
N LYS A 62 1.79 19.40 13.48
CA LYS A 62 2.72 19.92 12.47
C LYS A 62 3.81 18.88 12.22
N GLU A 63 4.23 18.79 10.97
CA GLU A 63 5.27 17.88 10.54
C GLU A 63 6.54 18.67 10.22
N GLN A 64 7.66 18.27 10.84
CA GLN A 64 8.98 18.89 10.65
C GLN A 64 10.02 17.78 10.50
N GLY A 65 10.29 17.36 9.26
CA GLY A 65 11.16 16.21 8.98
C GLY A 65 10.66 14.95 9.70
N ASP A 66 11.52 14.38 10.53
CA ASP A 66 11.22 13.17 11.32
C ASP A 66 10.54 13.46 12.67
N THR A 67 10.04 14.69 12.85
CA THR A 67 9.38 15.11 14.09
C THR A 67 7.91 15.43 13.85
N TRP A 68 7.06 14.95 14.75
CA TRP A 68 5.70 15.44 14.91
C TRP A 68 5.59 16.34 16.12
N GLN A 69 5.07 17.54 15.92
CA GLN A 69 4.68 18.44 16.99
C GLN A 69 3.15 18.43 17.11
N VAL A 70 2.65 18.07 18.29
CA VAL A 70 1.22 17.98 18.60
C VAL A 70 0.82 19.18 19.46
N ASP A 71 -0.14 19.94 18.94
CA ASP A 71 -0.64 21.18 19.57
C ASP A 71 -2.05 21.00 20.17
N ASN A 72 -2.76 19.92 19.80
CA ASN A 72 -4.12 19.65 20.27
C ASN A 72 -4.46 18.17 20.15
N LEU A 73 -5.14 17.63 21.16
CA LEU A 73 -5.61 16.25 21.21
C LEU A 73 -7.03 16.18 21.78
N LEU A 74 -7.97 15.81 20.91
CA LEU A 74 -9.38 15.63 21.23
C LEU A 74 -9.74 14.16 21.07
N ALA A 75 -10.58 13.63 21.96
CA ALA A 75 -11.06 12.26 21.90
C ALA A 75 -12.57 12.18 22.05
N SER A 76 -13.13 11.02 21.71
CA SER A 76 -14.55 10.72 21.89
C SER A 76 -14.74 9.64 22.95
N GLY A 77 -15.69 9.88 23.86
CA GLY A 77 -16.05 8.94 24.92
C GLY A 77 -15.03 8.89 26.07
N GLU A 78 -15.09 7.81 26.86
CA GLU A 78 -14.22 7.54 28.01
C GLU A 78 -12.85 6.97 27.56
N LEU A 79 -12.09 7.73 26.78
CA LEU A 79 -10.73 7.32 26.42
C LEU A 79 -9.74 7.73 27.51
N GLY A 80 -8.96 6.77 28.01
CA GLY A 80 -7.93 7.04 29.01
C GLY A 80 -6.71 7.76 28.43
N TRP A 81 -5.93 8.43 29.30
CA TRP A 81 -4.68 9.11 28.93
C TRP A 81 -3.67 8.18 28.23
N LEU A 82 -3.49 6.97 28.78
CA LEU A 82 -2.56 5.98 28.25
C LEU A 82 -2.96 5.51 26.86
N GLU A 83 -4.23 5.18 26.66
CA GLU A 83 -4.75 4.70 25.38
C GLU A 83 -4.60 5.79 24.29
N ALA A 84 -4.89 7.05 24.64
CA ALA A 84 -4.77 8.17 23.73
C ALA A 84 -3.32 8.38 23.26
N PHE A 85 -2.37 8.35 24.19
CA PHE A 85 -0.95 8.51 23.86
C PHE A 85 -0.40 7.30 23.11
N LEU A 86 -0.83 6.08 23.47
CA LEU A 86 -0.44 4.88 22.74
C LEU A 86 -0.91 4.94 21.27
N LEU A 87 -2.13 5.40 21.02
CA LEU A 87 -2.64 5.62 19.65
C LEU A 87 -1.86 6.70 18.90
N LEU A 88 -1.53 7.80 19.57
CA LEU A 88 -0.69 8.86 19.00
C LEU A 88 0.71 8.36 18.64
N GLU A 89 1.35 7.63 19.55
CA GLU A 89 2.66 7.01 19.34
C GLU A 89 2.61 5.98 18.22
N LYS A 90 1.59 5.11 18.18
CA LYS A 90 1.37 4.17 17.06
C LYS A 90 1.27 4.91 15.73
N ALA A 91 0.48 5.98 15.65
CA ALA A 91 0.34 6.77 14.42
C ALA A 91 1.67 7.39 13.98
N ALA A 92 2.47 7.89 14.93
CA ALA A 92 3.80 8.43 14.64
C ALA A 92 4.77 7.32 14.18
N ARG A 93 4.73 6.15 14.82
CA ARG A 93 5.52 4.96 14.45
C ARG A 93 5.17 4.44 13.06
N GLN A 94 3.89 4.42 12.70
CA GLN A 94 3.43 4.02 11.36
C GLN A 94 4.07 4.88 10.24
N LYS A 95 4.37 6.15 10.55
CA LYS A 95 5.03 7.11 9.64
C LYS A 95 6.54 7.22 9.87
N PHE A 96 7.12 6.32 10.67
CA PHE A 96 8.54 6.27 11.01
C PHE A 96 9.10 7.61 11.51
N LYS A 97 8.37 8.28 12.41
CA LYS A 97 8.82 9.52 13.05
C LYS A 97 9.76 9.25 14.20
N ARG A 98 10.91 9.90 14.20
CA ARG A 98 11.91 9.76 15.27
C ARG A 98 11.46 10.42 16.57
N TYR A 99 10.80 11.57 16.49
CA TYR A 99 10.43 12.34 17.67
C TYR A 99 8.95 12.71 17.68
N LEU A 100 8.36 12.61 18.86
CA LEU A 100 7.05 13.14 19.15
C LEU A 100 7.18 14.24 20.20
N ILE A 101 6.79 15.46 19.83
CA ILE A 101 6.82 16.65 20.68
C ILE A 101 5.39 17.05 21.01
N ILE A 102 5.13 17.33 22.27
CA ILE A 102 3.83 17.72 22.79
C ILE A 102 3.97 19.06 23.49
N GLN A 103 3.25 20.05 22.96
CA GLN A 103 3.25 21.41 23.51
C GLN A 103 2.10 21.55 24.51
N LEU A 104 2.35 21.27 25.79
CA LEU A 104 1.37 21.49 26.85
C LEU A 104 2.01 22.00 28.14
N GLU A 105 1.26 22.78 28.91
CA GLU A 105 1.61 23.14 30.28
C GLU A 105 1.21 21.99 31.21
N ALA A 106 2.19 21.33 31.80
CA ALA A 106 1.96 20.21 32.70
C ALA A 106 1.92 20.69 34.16
N ASN A 107 0.87 20.34 34.89
CA ASN A 107 0.93 20.37 36.35
C ASN A 107 1.76 19.17 36.86
N LEU A 108 2.08 19.15 38.15
CA LEU A 108 2.93 18.10 38.74
C LEU A 108 2.43 16.67 38.43
N MET A 109 1.12 16.44 38.43
CA MET A 109 0.54 15.12 38.12
C MET A 109 0.79 14.73 36.66
N VAL A 110 0.54 15.64 35.72
CA VAL A 110 0.76 15.42 34.28
C VAL A 110 2.25 15.25 33.98
N GLU A 111 3.11 16.04 34.63
CA GLU A 111 4.57 15.94 34.51
C GLU A 111 5.08 14.56 34.95
N GLN A 112 4.69 14.11 36.16
CA GLN A 112 5.07 12.78 36.64
C GLN A 112 4.55 11.67 35.72
N TRP A 113 3.33 11.83 35.21
CA TRP A 113 2.77 10.87 34.26
C TRP A 113 3.56 10.84 32.95
N LEU A 114 3.87 11.99 32.34
CA LEU A 114 4.65 12.08 31.10
C LEU A 114 6.05 11.48 31.26
N LEU A 115 6.74 11.77 32.36
CA LEU A 115 8.03 11.16 32.70
C LEU A 115 7.91 9.62 32.79
N SER A 116 6.84 9.10 33.41
CA SER A 116 6.60 7.65 33.49
C SER A 116 6.34 7.00 32.12
N GLN A 117 5.89 7.78 31.13
CA GLN A 117 5.68 7.32 29.76
C GLN A 117 6.92 7.53 28.85
N GLY A 118 8.03 8.05 29.39
CA GLY A 118 9.28 8.26 28.66
C GLY A 118 9.35 9.59 27.90
N TYR A 119 8.51 10.56 28.24
CA TYR A 119 8.66 11.94 27.75
C TYR A 119 9.56 12.74 28.67
N HIS A 120 10.39 13.61 28.08
CA HIS A 120 11.29 14.49 28.81
C HIS A 120 11.05 15.94 28.39
N LEU A 121 11.24 16.88 29.31
CA LEU A 121 11.14 18.30 29.00
C LEU A 121 12.37 18.76 28.20
N TRP A 122 12.13 19.33 27.02
CA TRP A 122 13.17 19.84 26.12
C TRP A 122 12.68 21.15 25.49
N GLU A 123 13.42 22.24 25.71
CA GLU A 123 13.10 23.58 25.19
C GLU A 123 11.66 24.06 25.47
N GLY A 124 11.10 23.68 26.64
CA GLY A 124 9.74 24.07 27.04
C GLY A 124 8.62 23.22 26.40
N ALA A 125 8.96 22.10 25.76
CA ALA A 125 8.00 21.12 25.24
C ALA A 125 8.33 19.70 25.73
N TRP A 126 7.34 18.82 25.76
CA TRP A 126 7.52 17.41 26.15
C TRP A 126 7.89 16.58 24.94
N ARG A 127 9.06 15.93 24.97
CA ARG A 127 9.61 15.19 23.84
C ARG A 127 9.83 13.72 24.19
N LYS A 128 9.47 12.83 23.28
CA LYS A 128 9.79 11.40 23.31
C LYS A 128 10.51 10.99 22.03
N GLU A 129 11.61 10.25 22.17
CA GLU A 129 12.25 9.55 21.06
C GLU A 129 11.59 8.19 20.88
N LEU A 130 11.14 7.90 19.66
CA LEU A 130 10.56 6.63 19.31
C LEU A 130 11.68 5.67 18.93
N ILE A 131 11.85 4.61 19.72
CA ILE A 131 12.82 3.55 19.49
C ILE A 131 12.16 2.45 18.68
N TYR A 132 12.83 1.99 17.61
CA TYR A 132 12.32 1.04 16.63
C TYR A 132 12.96 -0.33 16.83
N GLN A 133 12.14 -1.36 16.71
CA GLN A 133 12.48 -2.77 16.59
C GLN A 133 11.61 -3.32 15.48
N THR A 134 12.12 -3.28 14.25
CA THR A 134 11.28 -3.42 13.05
C THR A 134 11.27 -4.86 12.55
N GLY A 135 10.08 -5.45 12.48
CA GLY A 135 9.85 -6.70 11.74
C GLY A 135 9.47 -6.42 10.29
N LEU A 136 10.06 -7.17 9.36
CA LEU A 136 9.69 -7.17 7.94
C LEU A 136 9.08 -8.53 7.55
N VAL A 137 7.88 -8.51 6.97
CA VAL A 137 7.18 -9.70 6.45
C VAL A 137 7.05 -9.57 4.94
N LEU A 138 7.55 -10.56 4.22
CA LEU A 138 7.53 -10.60 2.75
C LEU A 138 6.68 -11.78 2.28
N GLY A 139 5.55 -11.46 1.65
CA GLY A 139 4.63 -12.47 1.13
C GLY A 139 5.16 -13.25 -0.06
N GLY A 140 4.61 -14.46 -0.25
CA GLY A 140 4.79 -15.20 -1.50
C GLY A 140 4.04 -14.55 -2.66
N GLY A 141 4.46 -14.86 -3.89
CA GLY A 141 3.88 -14.24 -5.10
C GLY A 141 4.70 -14.31 -6.38
N GLY A 142 5.74 -15.16 -6.45
CA GLY A 142 6.51 -15.39 -7.69
C GLY A 142 7.03 -14.10 -8.32
N ALA A 143 6.76 -13.88 -9.62
CA ALA A 143 7.23 -12.70 -10.36
C ALA A 143 6.75 -11.35 -9.78
N ARG A 144 5.66 -11.34 -9.01
CA ARG A 144 5.16 -10.14 -8.31
C ARG A 144 6.12 -9.65 -7.21
N GLY A 145 7.07 -10.48 -6.82
CA GLY A 145 8.09 -10.17 -5.81
C GLY A 145 8.95 -8.94 -6.12
N ALA A 146 9.04 -8.51 -7.39
CA ALA A 146 9.73 -7.28 -7.78
C ALA A 146 9.27 -6.04 -6.98
N TYR A 147 7.97 -5.98 -6.66
CA TYR A 147 7.39 -4.93 -5.82
C TYR A 147 8.08 -4.78 -4.46
N GLN A 148 8.50 -5.90 -3.85
CA GLN A 148 9.16 -5.90 -2.54
C GLN A 148 10.53 -5.21 -2.58
N ILE A 149 11.23 -5.23 -3.72
CA ILE A 149 12.50 -4.51 -3.88
C ILE A 149 12.28 -3.01 -3.95
N GLY A 150 11.20 -2.58 -4.63
CA GLY A 150 10.73 -1.19 -4.60
C GLY A 150 10.43 -0.68 -3.20
N VAL A 151 9.71 -1.49 -2.41
CA VAL A 151 9.47 -1.21 -1.00
C VAL A 151 10.80 -1.07 -0.25
N TRP A 152 11.71 -2.03 -0.41
CA TRP A 152 13.01 -1.98 0.24
C TRP A 152 13.79 -0.71 -0.09
N LYS A 153 13.76 -0.22 -1.34
CA LYS A 153 14.38 1.06 -1.73
C LYS A 153 13.90 2.22 -0.85
N ALA A 154 12.58 2.36 -0.68
CA ALA A 154 12.01 3.44 0.12
C ALA A 154 12.34 3.28 1.62
N LEU A 155 12.33 2.04 2.14
CA LEU A 155 12.73 1.75 3.52
C LEU A 155 14.22 2.08 3.76
N LEU A 156 15.08 1.77 2.79
CA LEU A 156 16.51 2.05 2.83
C LEU A 156 16.77 3.57 2.82
N GLU A 157 16.11 4.33 1.93
CA GLU A 157 16.19 5.81 1.90
C GLU A 157 15.72 6.44 3.22
N LYS A 158 14.74 5.81 3.88
CA LYS A 158 14.23 6.23 5.20
C LYS A 158 15.13 5.82 6.37
N GLY A 159 16.18 5.04 6.11
CA GLY A 159 17.10 4.54 7.13
C GLY A 159 16.52 3.44 8.02
N VAL A 160 15.43 2.79 7.60
CA VAL A 160 14.82 1.69 8.37
C VAL A 160 15.76 0.50 8.39
N GLN A 161 16.05 0.00 9.60
CA GLN A 161 16.80 -1.22 9.84
C GLN A 161 15.82 -2.33 10.25
N PHE A 162 16.16 -3.60 9.99
CA PHE A 162 15.29 -4.73 10.32
C PHE A 162 15.90 -5.57 11.43
N ASP A 163 15.11 -5.87 12.46
CA ASP A 163 15.47 -6.73 13.58
C ASP A 163 15.05 -8.19 13.35
N VAL A 164 14.07 -8.41 12.47
CA VAL A 164 13.68 -9.74 11.98
C VAL A 164 13.10 -9.62 10.58
N ILE A 165 13.45 -10.56 9.70
CA ILE A 165 12.84 -10.72 8.39
C ILE A 165 12.16 -12.09 8.36
N THR A 166 10.91 -12.12 7.91
CA THR A 166 10.17 -13.35 7.65
C THR A 166 9.69 -13.37 6.21
N GLY A 167 9.81 -14.51 5.55
CA GLY A 167 9.49 -14.61 4.14
C GLY A 167 8.95 -15.97 3.72
N THR A 168 8.04 -15.94 2.76
CA THR A 168 7.50 -17.14 2.12
C THR A 168 7.73 -17.07 0.61
N SER A 169 8.18 -18.17 0.00
CA SER A 169 8.40 -18.26 -1.45
C SER A 169 9.36 -17.18 -1.94
N VAL A 170 8.98 -16.41 -2.95
CA VAL A 170 9.75 -15.24 -3.41
C VAL A 170 10.07 -14.25 -2.28
N GLY A 171 9.20 -14.12 -1.27
CA GLY A 171 9.47 -13.30 -0.09
C GLY A 171 10.64 -13.82 0.75
N GLY A 172 10.86 -15.14 0.79
CA GLY A 172 12.07 -15.73 1.39
C GLY A 172 13.32 -15.44 0.56
N LEU A 173 13.22 -15.50 -0.77
CA LEU A 173 14.31 -15.17 -1.69
C LEU A 173 14.72 -13.69 -1.58
N ASN A 174 13.73 -12.78 -1.64
CA ASN A 174 13.95 -11.34 -1.44
C ASN A 174 14.41 -11.02 -0.02
N GLY A 175 13.92 -11.75 0.99
CA GLY A 175 14.43 -11.64 2.36
C GLY A 175 15.93 -11.93 2.46
N ALA A 176 16.43 -12.92 1.70
CA ALA A 176 17.86 -13.20 1.61
C ALA A 176 18.64 -12.09 0.89
N LEU A 177 18.10 -11.50 -0.19
CA LEU A 177 18.70 -10.36 -0.89
C LEU A 177 18.77 -9.10 0.00
N ILE A 178 17.72 -8.85 0.78
CA ILE A 178 17.65 -7.74 1.74
C ILE A 178 18.64 -7.96 2.89
N ALA A 179 18.68 -9.17 3.45
CA ALA A 179 19.57 -9.53 4.54
C ALA A 179 21.06 -9.34 4.21
N GLN A 180 21.48 -9.58 2.97
CA GLN A 180 22.87 -9.35 2.55
C GLN A 180 23.19 -7.86 2.28
N GLY A 181 22.19 -7.00 2.14
CA GLY A 181 22.34 -5.54 2.08
C GLY A 181 22.82 -4.95 0.74
N ASP A 182 22.84 -5.72 -0.35
CA ASP A 182 23.24 -5.23 -1.68
C ASP A 182 22.01 -4.90 -2.54
N TYR A 183 21.53 -3.67 -2.40
CA TYR A 183 20.34 -3.18 -3.11
C TYR A 183 20.53 -3.20 -4.63
N ASN A 184 21.68 -2.75 -5.12
CA ASN A 184 21.94 -2.67 -6.56
C ASN A 184 21.93 -4.06 -7.20
N GLN A 185 22.54 -5.05 -6.54
CA GLN A 185 22.50 -6.42 -7.03
C GLN A 185 21.07 -6.98 -7.06
N ALA A 186 20.23 -6.66 -6.07
CA ALA A 186 18.84 -7.10 -6.07
C ALA A 186 18.03 -6.46 -7.20
N VAL A 187 18.23 -5.18 -7.49
CA VAL A 187 17.59 -4.50 -8.63
C VAL A 187 18.05 -5.12 -9.94
N THR A 188 19.36 -5.24 -10.16
CA THR A 188 19.91 -5.84 -11.38
C THR A 188 19.39 -7.27 -11.59
N LEU A 189 19.27 -8.05 -10.51
CA LEU A 189 18.67 -9.38 -10.58
C LEU A 189 17.25 -9.33 -11.17
N TRP A 190 16.39 -8.47 -10.64
CA TRP A 190 15.00 -8.35 -11.05
C TRP A 190 14.82 -7.67 -12.41
N GLU A 191 15.72 -6.78 -12.80
CA GLU A 191 15.73 -6.18 -14.14
C GLU A 191 16.27 -7.16 -15.20
N GLU A 192 17.01 -8.20 -14.82
CA GLU A 192 17.54 -9.20 -15.75
C GLU A 192 16.76 -10.52 -15.73
N ILE A 193 15.85 -10.72 -14.77
CA ILE A 193 15.18 -12.02 -14.60
C ILE A 193 14.13 -12.22 -15.69
N GLU A 194 14.22 -13.38 -16.33
CA GLU A 194 13.28 -13.85 -17.34
C GLU A 194 12.80 -15.25 -16.94
N THR A 195 11.69 -15.68 -17.52
CA THR A 195 11.00 -16.90 -17.06
C THR A 195 11.88 -18.16 -17.20
N ASP A 196 12.72 -18.23 -18.23
CA ASP A 196 13.65 -19.32 -18.51
C ASP A 196 14.82 -19.40 -17.49
N LYS A 197 15.17 -18.28 -16.85
CA LYS A 197 16.16 -18.23 -15.77
C LYS A 197 15.62 -18.76 -14.44
N VAL A 198 14.30 -18.92 -14.33
CA VAL A 198 13.62 -19.43 -13.12
C VAL A 198 13.13 -20.86 -13.32
N LEU A 199 12.48 -21.12 -14.45
CA LEU A 199 11.87 -22.39 -14.80
C LEU A 199 12.51 -22.92 -16.09
N ASP A 200 12.79 -24.22 -16.13
CA ASP A 200 13.28 -24.89 -17.33
C ASP A 200 12.16 -25.09 -18.37
N ILE A 201 11.63 -23.98 -18.90
CA ILE A 201 10.50 -23.92 -19.84
C ILE A 201 10.74 -22.77 -20.82
N THR A 202 10.47 -23.02 -22.10
CA THR A 202 10.31 -21.96 -23.10
C THR A 202 8.81 -21.75 -23.34
N PHE A 203 8.25 -20.65 -22.84
CA PHE A 203 6.95 -20.19 -23.33
C PHE A 203 7.18 -19.69 -24.77
N LYS A 204 6.46 -20.24 -25.76
CA LYS A 204 6.48 -19.68 -27.11
C LYS A 204 6.00 -18.23 -27.03
N GLU A 205 6.67 -17.29 -27.68
CA GLU A 205 6.26 -15.88 -27.77
C GLU A 205 4.77 -15.76 -28.08
N VAL A 206 4.00 -15.28 -27.10
CA VAL A 206 2.53 -15.20 -27.13
C VAL A 206 2.12 -13.77 -27.48
N GLU A 207 2.62 -13.21 -28.58
CA GLU A 207 2.21 -11.85 -28.97
C GLU A 207 0.81 -11.80 -29.64
N THR A 208 0.16 -12.95 -29.89
CA THR A 208 -1.06 -13.00 -30.72
C THR A 208 -2.11 -14.06 -30.34
N LEU A 209 -2.12 -14.59 -29.11
CA LEU A 209 -3.13 -15.56 -28.70
C LEU A 209 -4.32 -14.92 -27.99
N ASP A 210 -5.52 -15.18 -28.50
CA ASP A 210 -6.80 -14.91 -27.85
C ASP A 210 -6.88 -15.59 -26.46
N PHE A 211 -7.65 -14.98 -25.56
CA PHE A 211 -7.90 -15.38 -24.17
C PHE A 211 -8.12 -16.88 -23.99
N SER A 212 -8.89 -17.49 -24.88
CA SER A 212 -9.20 -18.93 -24.85
C SER A 212 -7.96 -19.82 -25.00
N ALA A 213 -6.97 -19.38 -25.79
CA ALA A 213 -5.73 -20.11 -26.04
C ALA A 213 -4.73 -20.00 -24.89
N GLN A 214 -4.65 -18.85 -24.21
CA GLN A 214 -3.81 -18.67 -23.02
C GLN A 214 -4.25 -19.62 -21.87
N ILE A 215 -5.57 -19.72 -21.61
CA ILE A 215 -6.11 -20.66 -20.60
C ILE A 215 -5.85 -22.12 -21.00
N ALA A 216 -5.99 -22.47 -22.29
CA ALA A 216 -5.72 -23.81 -22.77
C ALA A 216 -4.24 -24.20 -22.59
N GLN A 217 -3.32 -23.27 -22.82
CA GLN A 217 -1.88 -23.46 -22.62
C GLN A 217 -1.54 -23.64 -21.14
N LEU A 218 -2.09 -22.82 -20.25
CA LEU A 218 -1.92 -22.96 -18.79
C LEU A 218 -2.40 -24.33 -18.30
N ARG A 219 -3.59 -24.78 -18.74
CA ARG A 219 -4.12 -26.12 -18.39
C ARG A 219 -3.21 -27.24 -18.90
N THR A 220 -2.69 -27.09 -20.11
CA THR A 220 -1.75 -28.07 -20.70
C THR A 220 -0.45 -28.11 -19.90
N PHE A 221 0.08 -26.94 -19.52
CA PHE A 221 1.26 -26.83 -18.69
C PHE A 221 1.06 -27.49 -17.31
N ILE A 222 -0.06 -27.23 -16.62
CA ILE A 222 -0.42 -27.88 -15.37
C ILE A 222 -0.47 -29.41 -15.52
N ARG A 223 -1.14 -29.92 -16.57
CA ARG A 223 -1.28 -31.36 -16.78
C ARG A 223 0.07 -32.03 -17.07
N THR A 224 0.92 -31.40 -17.87
CA THR A 224 2.25 -31.91 -18.20
C THR A 224 3.15 -31.89 -16.97
N SER A 225 3.15 -30.80 -16.20
CA SER A 225 3.97 -30.66 -15.00
C SER A 225 3.56 -31.68 -13.93
N LEU A 226 2.25 -31.94 -13.74
CA LEU A 226 1.79 -33.01 -12.86
C LEU A 226 2.31 -34.40 -13.28
N ARG A 227 2.34 -34.70 -14.59
CA ARG A 227 2.88 -35.97 -15.12
C ARG A 227 4.39 -36.08 -14.93
N GLN A 228 5.10 -34.95 -15.00
CA GLN A 228 6.56 -34.87 -14.85
C GLN A 228 7.01 -34.67 -13.39
N HIS A 229 6.09 -34.64 -12.43
CA HIS A 229 6.36 -34.34 -11.01
C HIS A 229 6.89 -32.91 -10.74
N GLY A 230 6.55 -31.97 -11.63
CA GLY A 230 6.90 -30.55 -11.60
C GLY A 230 8.08 -30.21 -12.52
N VAL A 231 8.20 -28.93 -12.85
CA VAL A 231 9.34 -28.43 -13.65
C VAL A 231 10.58 -28.27 -12.78
N SER A 232 11.75 -28.58 -13.34
CA SER A 232 13.03 -28.43 -12.64
C SER A 232 13.28 -26.99 -12.22
N ALA A 233 13.68 -26.80 -10.97
CA ALA A 233 14.10 -25.52 -10.40
C ALA A 233 15.64 -25.35 -10.41
N GLU A 234 16.37 -26.12 -11.23
CA GLU A 234 17.82 -26.02 -11.35
C GLU A 234 18.32 -24.64 -11.86
N PRO A 235 17.64 -23.95 -12.81
CA PRO A 235 18.00 -22.58 -13.17
C PRO A 235 17.99 -21.64 -11.96
N LEU A 236 16.91 -21.68 -11.17
CA LEU A 236 16.80 -20.93 -9.92
C LEU A 236 17.90 -21.33 -8.91
N ARG A 237 18.21 -22.62 -8.77
CA ARG A 237 19.33 -23.08 -7.91
C ARG A 237 20.66 -22.48 -8.35
N GLY A 238 20.91 -22.40 -9.65
CA GLY A 238 22.09 -21.75 -10.22
C GLY A 238 22.15 -20.27 -9.86
N LEU A 239 21.04 -19.57 -10.08
CA LEU A 239 20.91 -18.14 -9.76
C LEU A 239 21.17 -17.85 -8.27
N LEU A 240 20.59 -18.63 -7.36
CA LEU A 240 20.82 -18.48 -5.92
C LEU A 240 22.28 -18.71 -5.52
N LYS A 241 22.98 -19.67 -6.15
CA LYS A 241 24.40 -19.94 -5.90
C LYS A 241 25.31 -18.80 -6.36
N GLU A 242 24.95 -18.17 -7.47
CA GLU A 242 25.71 -17.08 -8.07
C GLU A 242 25.50 -15.76 -7.31
N ARG A 243 24.26 -15.46 -6.95
CA ARG A 243 23.86 -14.14 -6.47
C ARG A 243 23.91 -14.00 -4.94
N LEU A 244 23.68 -15.06 -4.17
CA LEU A 244 23.60 -14.95 -2.71
C LEU A 244 24.97 -15.07 -2.01
N ASP A 245 25.25 -14.11 -1.12
CA ASP A 245 26.37 -14.16 -0.19
C ASP A 245 25.93 -14.75 1.16
N TRP A 246 26.19 -16.05 1.34
CA TRP A 246 25.81 -16.78 2.55
C TRP A 246 26.43 -16.22 3.83
N GLN A 247 27.62 -15.61 3.77
CA GLN A 247 28.29 -15.09 4.98
C GLN A 247 27.57 -13.83 5.47
N LYS A 248 27.16 -12.96 4.54
CA LYS A 248 26.40 -11.76 4.87
C LYS A 248 25.02 -12.11 5.43
N ILE A 249 24.31 -13.06 4.81
CA ILE A 249 23.01 -13.53 5.31
C ILE A 249 23.15 -14.16 6.70
N ARG A 250 24.22 -14.93 6.96
CA ARG A 250 24.46 -15.49 8.28
C ARG A 250 24.70 -14.42 9.36
N ALA A 251 25.38 -13.33 9.00
CA ALA A 251 25.73 -12.23 9.90
C ALA A 251 24.62 -11.16 10.04
N SER A 252 23.55 -11.23 9.25
CA SER A 252 22.44 -10.29 9.29
C SER A 252 21.50 -10.53 10.48
N CYS A 253 20.42 -9.74 10.55
CA CYS A 253 19.29 -10.04 11.42
C CYS A 253 18.69 -11.43 11.14
N PRO A 254 17.97 -12.03 12.11
CA PRO A 254 17.24 -13.28 11.92
C PRO A 254 16.34 -13.26 10.68
N LEU A 255 16.63 -14.15 9.73
CA LEU A 255 15.84 -14.41 8.53
C LEU A 255 15.15 -15.77 8.66
N LYS A 256 13.83 -15.74 8.88
CA LYS A 256 13.00 -16.94 8.97
C LYS A 256 12.25 -17.17 7.67
N VAL A 257 12.33 -18.36 7.10
CA VAL A 257 11.65 -18.72 5.85
C VAL A 257 10.67 -19.86 6.09
N VAL A 258 9.48 -19.78 5.47
CA VAL A 258 8.44 -20.80 5.60
C VAL A 258 8.43 -21.74 4.39
N THR A 259 8.30 -23.04 4.66
CA THR A 259 8.05 -24.08 3.66
C THR A 259 7.00 -25.07 4.18
N THR A 260 6.46 -25.90 3.29
CA THR A 260 5.46 -26.91 3.64
C THR A 260 6.02 -28.32 3.43
N LYS A 261 6.11 -29.10 4.51
CA LYS A 261 6.47 -30.53 4.44
C LYS A 261 5.29 -31.35 3.90
N VAL A 262 5.56 -32.19 2.91
CA VAL A 262 4.58 -33.10 2.29
C VAL A 262 4.99 -34.57 2.49
N PRO A 263 4.02 -35.52 2.59
CA PRO A 263 2.58 -35.35 2.42
C PRO A 263 1.82 -34.86 3.67
N ALA A 264 2.50 -34.71 4.81
CA ALA A 264 1.87 -34.31 6.08
C ALA A 264 1.21 -32.91 6.04
N PHE A 265 1.55 -32.08 5.06
CA PHE A 265 1.06 -30.71 4.87
C PHE A 265 1.30 -29.85 6.11
N GLN A 266 2.50 -30.01 6.68
CA GLN A 266 2.94 -29.36 7.92
C GLN A 266 3.77 -28.12 7.58
N GLU A 267 3.46 -27.00 8.24
CA GLU A 267 4.30 -25.81 8.18
C GLU A 267 5.66 -26.07 8.84
N VAL A 268 6.73 -25.67 8.16
CA VAL A 268 8.09 -25.73 8.67
C VAL A 268 8.72 -24.36 8.50
N VAL A 269 9.22 -23.80 9.61
CA VAL A 269 9.88 -22.50 9.67
C VAL A 269 11.37 -22.74 9.89
N ILE A 270 12.20 -22.12 9.06
CA ILE A 270 13.66 -22.30 9.08
C ILE A 270 14.33 -20.97 9.34
N LEU A 271 15.19 -20.90 10.36
CA LEU A 271 16.11 -19.77 10.56
C LEU A 271 17.33 -19.95 9.66
N LEU A 272 17.40 -19.19 8.57
CA LEU A 272 18.44 -19.35 7.55
C LEU A 272 19.84 -19.00 8.06
N ASN A 273 19.96 -18.11 9.05
CA ASN A 273 21.25 -17.72 9.63
C ASN A 273 22.00 -18.93 10.23
N GLU A 274 21.29 -19.93 10.74
CA GLU A 274 21.89 -21.11 11.36
C GLU A 274 22.28 -22.20 10.35
N CYS A 275 21.75 -22.13 9.13
CA CYS A 275 21.97 -23.13 8.10
C CYS A 275 23.41 -23.09 7.55
N SER A 276 23.88 -24.25 7.06
CA SER A 276 25.06 -24.29 6.19
C SER A 276 24.73 -23.67 4.81
N LYS A 277 25.76 -23.27 4.05
CA LYS A 277 25.58 -22.71 2.68
C LYS A 277 24.69 -23.58 1.80
N ARG A 278 24.86 -24.91 1.86
CA ARG A 278 24.07 -25.85 1.06
C ARG A 278 22.61 -25.90 1.53
N GLU A 279 22.39 -26.04 2.83
CA GLU A 279 21.06 -26.10 3.41
C GLU A 279 20.27 -24.81 3.14
N MET A 280 20.92 -23.64 3.23
CA MET A 280 20.28 -22.36 2.95
C MET A 280 19.66 -22.33 1.54
N ILE A 281 20.42 -22.75 0.52
CA ILE A 281 19.92 -22.81 -0.86
C ILE A 281 18.78 -23.83 -0.98
N ASP A 282 18.92 -25.01 -0.37
CA ASP A 282 17.90 -26.05 -0.41
C ASP A 282 16.58 -25.57 0.24
N TRP A 283 16.64 -24.86 1.37
CA TRP A 283 15.47 -24.31 2.05
C TRP A 283 14.81 -23.15 1.31
N LEU A 284 15.60 -22.27 0.70
CA LEU A 284 15.08 -21.19 -0.16
C LEU A 284 14.34 -21.78 -1.38
N LEU A 285 14.92 -22.80 -2.02
CA LEU A 285 14.27 -23.52 -3.12
C LEU A 285 12.99 -24.21 -2.65
N ALA A 286 13.01 -24.88 -1.50
CA ALA A 286 11.84 -25.54 -0.94
C ALA A 286 10.71 -24.54 -0.64
N SER A 287 11.04 -23.36 -0.12
CA SER A 287 10.08 -22.29 0.15
C SER A 287 9.41 -21.75 -1.11
N ALA A 288 10.12 -21.74 -2.25
CA ALA A 288 9.63 -21.25 -3.54
C ALA A 288 9.09 -22.35 -4.48
N ALA A 289 9.08 -23.61 -4.04
CA ALA A 289 8.68 -24.75 -4.88
C ALA A 289 7.16 -24.86 -5.04
N PHE A 290 6.58 -24.03 -5.90
CA PHE A 290 5.14 -23.94 -6.17
C PHE A 290 4.60 -25.14 -6.96
N PHE A 291 4.34 -26.27 -6.29
CA PHE A 291 3.91 -27.53 -6.92
C PHE A 291 2.43 -27.51 -7.39
N PRO A 292 2.09 -27.84 -8.65
CA PRO A 292 2.89 -28.65 -9.55
C PRO A 292 3.66 -27.85 -10.60
N MET A 293 3.67 -26.53 -10.54
CA MET A 293 4.38 -25.67 -11.49
C MET A 293 5.89 -25.85 -11.35
N MET A 294 6.36 -26.07 -10.13
CA MET A 294 7.75 -26.41 -9.81
C MET A 294 7.82 -27.78 -9.12
N ALA A 295 8.94 -28.47 -9.32
CA ALA A 295 9.22 -29.74 -8.67
C ALA A 295 9.37 -29.56 -7.16
N ARG A 296 8.96 -30.58 -6.40
CA ARG A 296 9.13 -30.62 -4.94
C ARG A 296 10.61 -30.76 -4.61
N VAL A 297 11.05 -30.17 -3.51
CA VAL A 297 12.45 -30.24 -3.08
C VAL A 297 12.62 -31.31 -2.03
N LYS A 298 13.59 -32.21 -2.23
CA LYS A 298 13.97 -33.23 -1.24
C LYS A 298 15.09 -32.69 -0.35
N ILE A 299 14.83 -32.63 0.95
CA ILE A 299 15.83 -32.24 1.96
C ILE A 299 15.92 -33.36 2.97
N LYS A 300 17.08 -33.99 3.06
CA LYS A 300 17.27 -35.27 3.78
C LYS A 300 16.29 -36.31 3.24
N ASP A 301 15.43 -36.87 4.09
CA ASP A 301 14.46 -37.90 3.71
C ASP A 301 13.04 -37.36 3.44
N ASP A 302 12.83 -36.06 3.67
CA ASP A 302 11.53 -35.42 3.56
C ASP A 302 11.39 -34.61 2.26
N LEU A 303 10.15 -34.43 1.82
CA LEU A 303 9.79 -33.61 0.66
C LEU A 303 9.11 -32.33 1.11
N TYR A 304 9.44 -31.25 0.41
CA TYR A 304 8.97 -29.91 0.70
C TYR A 304 8.45 -29.21 -0.55
N VAL A 305 7.46 -28.34 -0.35
CA VAL A 305 6.86 -27.45 -1.34
C VAL A 305 6.71 -26.05 -0.76
N ASP A 306 6.21 -25.14 -1.58
CA ASP A 306 6.07 -23.72 -1.26
C ASP A 306 5.48 -23.45 0.15
N GLY A 307 5.97 -22.43 0.84
CA GLY A 307 5.42 -22.05 2.14
C GLY A 307 3.97 -21.55 2.07
N GLY A 308 3.57 -20.99 0.93
CA GLY A 308 2.25 -20.40 0.70
C GLY A 308 1.09 -21.39 0.88
N TYR A 309 1.34 -22.70 0.73
CA TYR A 309 0.34 -23.73 1.02
C TYR A 309 -0.12 -23.74 2.49
N ARG A 310 0.66 -23.17 3.41
CA ARG A 310 0.34 -23.11 4.85
C ARG A 310 0.34 -21.70 5.42
N ASN A 311 1.23 -20.84 4.95
CA ASN A 311 1.41 -19.49 5.48
C ASN A 311 2.11 -18.60 4.45
N ASN A 312 1.32 -17.91 3.63
CA ASN A 312 1.81 -17.02 2.59
C ASN A 312 2.32 -15.68 3.14
N LEU A 313 1.72 -15.18 4.24
CA LEU A 313 2.14 -13.98 4.96
C LEU A 313 2.53 -14.35 6.40
N PRO A 314 3.81 -14.67 6.68
CA PRO A 314 4.28 -15.21 7.96
C PRO A 314 4.37 -14.15 9.09
N VAL A 315 3.31 -13.38 9.28
CA VAL A 315 3.17 -12.33 10.31
C VAL A 315 3.23 -12.93 11.72
N ASP A 316 2.58 -14.07 11.94
CA ASP A 316 2.61 -14.79 13.20
C ASP A 316 4.05 -15.13 13.64
N ILE A 317 4.91 -15.48 12.68
CA ILE A 317 6.31 -15.83 12.91
C ILE A 317 7.16 -14.60 13.24
N ALA A 318 6.86 -13.45 12.64
CA ALA A 318 7.53 -12.19 12.94
C ALA A 318 7.19 -11.70 14.37
N LEU A 319 5.93 -11.85 14.76
CA LEU A 319 5.40 -11.46 16.08
C LEU A 319 5.96 -12.29 17.26
N GLU A 320 6.67 -13.39 16.99
CA GLU A 320 7.45 -14.11 18.01
C GLU A 320 8.68 -13.32 18.49
N SER A 321 9.10 -12.31 17.73
CA SER A 321 10.25 -11.45 18.05
C SER A 321 9.77 -10.18 18.77
N PRO A 322 10.58 -9.59 19.67
CA PRO A 322 10.22 -8.34 20.33
C PRO A 322 10.33 -7.18 19.33
N ILE A 323 9.23 -6.89 18.64
CA ILE A 323 9.13 -5.80 17.67
C ILE A 323 8.22 -4.69 18.18
N THR A 324 8.45 -3.46 17.74
CA THR A 324 7.57 -2.30 18.00
C THR A 324 6.74 -1.92 16.77
N GLU A 325 7.22 -2.27 15.59
CA GLU A 325 6.51 -2.09 14.33
C GLU A 325 6.75 -3.26 13.38
N LEU A 326 5.73 -3.52 12.57
CA LEU A 326 5.70 -4.59 11.59
C LEU A 326 5.38 -4.00 10.23
N ILE A 327 6.29 -4.16 9.27
CA ILE A 327 6.05 -3.85 7.86
C ILE A 327 5.65 -5.14 7.16
N VAL A 328 4.45 -5.18 6.60
CA VAL A 328 3.92 -6.34 5.88
C VAL A 328 3.82 -5.99 4.40
N VAL A 329 4.60 -6.67 3.56
CA VAL A 329 4.58 -6.49 2.11
C VAL A 329 3.83 -7.65 1.46
N ASP A 330 2.60 -7.37 1.07
CA ASP A 330 1.66 -8.33 0.49
C ASP A 330 1.55 -8.09 -1.02
N VAL A 331 2.11 -9.03 -1.79
CA VAL A 331 2.06 -9.03 -3.26
C VAL A 331 0.90 -9.89 -3.81
N HIS A 332 -0.06 -10.24 -2.93
CA HIS A 332 -1.25 -11.01 -3.25
C HIS A 332 -0.95 -12.35 -3.94
N GLY A 333 0.06 -13.07 -3.46
CA GLY A 333 0.36 -14.42 -3.94
C GLY A 333 -0.69 -15.45 -3.51
N PRO A 334 -0.79 -16.58 -4.24
CA PRO A 334 -1.70 -17.65 -3.87
C PRO A 334 -1.24 -18.34 -2.58
N GLY A 335 -2.18 -18.65 -1.69
CA GLY A 335 -1.87 -19.39 -0.49
C GLY A 335 -2.85 -19.14 0.66
N ILE A 336 -2.43 -19.53 1.86
CA ILE A 336 -3.18 -19.32 3.10
C ILE A 336 -2.53 -18.18 3.88
N ASP A 337 -3.28 -17.11 4.10
CA ASP A 337 -2.90 -16.07 5.06
C ASP A 337 -3.49 -16.43 6.42
N LYS A 338 -2.62 -16.66 7.41
CA LYS A 338 -3.06 -16.98 8.77
C LYS A 338 -3.67 -15.75 9.44
N LYS A 339 -4.69 -15.97 10.27
CA LYS A 339 -5.22 -14.94 11.15
C LYS A 339 -4.26 -14.72 12.32
N TYR A 340 -3.96 -13.48 12.63
CA TYR A 340 -3.16 -13.07 13.78
C TYR A 340 -3.84 -11.93 14.55
N ARG A 341 -3.32 -11.64 15.74
CA ARG A 341 -3.70 -10.47 16.53
C ARG A 341 -2.46 -9.66 16.81
N LEU A 342 -2.48 -8.37 16.46
CA LEU A 342 -1.39 -7.47 16.77
C LEU A 342 -1.38 -7.19 18.29
N PRO A 343 -0.23 -7.34 18.96
CA PRO A 343 -0.07 -6.89 20.34
C PRO A 343 -0.34 -5.39 20.45
N ALA A 344 -0.86 -4.94 21.59
CA ALA A 344 -1.33 -3.55 21.77
C ALA A 344 -0.25 -2.49 21.49
N GLY A 345 1.03 -2.80 21.75
CA GLY A 345 2.16 -1.89 21.52
C GLY A 345 2.80 -1.97 20.13
N VAL A 346 2.36 -2.90 19.28
CA VAL A 346 2.90 -3.07 17.91
C VAL A 346 2.03 -2.32 16.92
N VAL A 347 2.67 -1.55 16.04
CA VAL A 347 2.00 -0.95 14.88
C VAL A 347 2.29 -1.72 13.61
N GLU A 348 1.28 -1.85 12.76
CA GLU A 348 1.43 -2.48 11.45
C GLU A 348 1.35 -1.42 10.34
N LEU A 349 2.30 -1.54 9.40
CA LEU A 349 2.28 -0.88 8.10
C LEU A 349 2.11 -1.96 7.03
N LYS A 350 0.88 -2.11 6.51
CA LYS A 350 0.61 -3.02 5.40
C LYS A 350 0.80 -2.29 4.07
N LEU A 351 1.66 -2.84 3.21
CA LEU A 351 1.95 -2.38 1.87
C LEU A 351 1.46 -3.42 0.87
N ALA A 352 0.47 -3.03 0.07
CA ALA A 352 -0.13 -3.84 -0.97
C ALA A 352 -0.57 -2.92 -2.11
N SER A 353 -0.30 -3.33 -3.35
CA SER A 353 -0.61 -2.55 -4.53
C SER A 353 -2.09 -2.68 -4.90
N PRO A 354 -2.80 -1.57 -5.18
CA PRO A 354 -4.12 -1.60 -5.81
C PRO A 354 -4.02 -1.91 -7.31
N TRP A 355 -2.81 -1.81 -7.89
CA TRP A 355 -2.51 -2.21 -9.26
C TRP A 355 -2.17 -3.69 -9.32
N SER A 356 -2.57 -4.36 -10.40
CA SER A 356 -2.06 -5.69 -10.69
C SER A 356 -0.54 -5.66 -10.83
N LEU A 357 0.11 -6.64 -10.22
CA LEU A 357 1.56 -6.85 -10.30
C LEU A 357 1.94 -7.84 -11.41
N GLY A 358 0.99 -8.22 -12.27
CA GLY A 358 1.18 -9.18 -13.34
C GLY A 358 0.95 -10.64 -12.93
N ASP A 359 1.37 -11.56 -13.81
CA ASP A 359 1.20 -13.00 -13.62
C ASP A 359 2.24 -13.59 -12.66
N LEU A 360 1.83 -14.62 -11.90
CA LEU A 360 2.65 -15.25 -10.87
C LEU A 360 3.95 -15.89 -11.39
N LEU A 361 3.89 -16.50 -12.57
CA LEU A 361 4.97 -17.35 -13.12
C LEU A 361 5.63 -16.76 -14.37
N LEU A 362 5.18 -15.59 -14.82
CA LEU A 362 5.72 -14.91 -15.98
C LEU A 362 6.65 -13.80 -15.50
N PHE A 363 7.95 -14.07 -15.54
CA PHE A 363 8.99 -13.11 -15.23
C PHE A 363 9.35 -12.37 -16.52
N GLN A 364 9.26 -11.04 -16.48
CA GLN A 364 9.61 -10.12 -17.55
C GLN A 364 10.34 -8.91 -16.95
N SER A 365 11.44 -8.51 -17.57
CA SER A 365 12.25 -7.36 -17.13
C SER A 365 11.43 -6.07 -17.00
N ASP A 366 10.72 -5.65 -18.06
CA ASP A 366 9.94 -4.40 -18.08
C ASP A 366 8.89 -4.35 -16.96
N ARG A 367 8.16 -5.46 -16.76
CA ARG A 367 7.16 -5.57 -15.70
C ARG A 367 7.79 -5.53 -14.31
N SER A 368 8.96 -6.16 -14.15
CA SER A 368 9.68 -6.14 -12.88
C SER A 368 10.13 -4.72 -12.52
N ALA A 369 10.63 -3.95 -13.50
CA ALA A 369 10.99 -2.55 -13.31
C ALA A 369 9.78 -1.69 -12.89
N GLU A 370 8.63 -1.84 -13.55
CA GLU A 370 7.40 -1.15 -13.16
C GLU A 370 6.95 -1.50 -11.73
N ASN A 371 6.99 -2.79 -11.37
CA ASN A 371 6.63 -3.25 -10.03
C ASN A 371 7.57 -2.67 -8.96
N ILE A 372 8.87 -2.56 -9.24
CA ILE A 372 9.85 -1.89 -8.35
C ILE A 372 9.47 -0.42 -8.17
N ASP A 373 9.15 0.30 -9.24
CA ASP A 373 8.75 1.70 -9.15
C ASP A 373 7.43 1.88 -8.37
N LEU A 374 6.45 0.99 -8.58
CA LEU A 374 5.22 0.96 -7.78
C LEU A 374 5.51 0.77 -6.30
N GLY A 375 6.29 -0.25 -5.93
CA GLY A 375 6.64 -0.53 -4.53
C GLY A 375 7.33 0.65 -3.86
N TYR A 376 8.19 1.34 -4.59
CA TYR A 376 8.87 2.54 -4.11
C TYR A 376 7.90 3.71 -3.86
N LEU A 377 7.10 4.07 -4.87
CA LEU A 377 6.20 5.22 -4.81
C LEU A 377 5.07 5.01 -3.80
N GLU A 378 4.53 3.79 -3.70
CA GLU A 378 3.50 3.46 -2.71
C GLU A 378 4.02 3.50 -1.29
N THR A 379 5.25 3.04 -1.05
CA THR A 379 5.88 3.15 0.27
C THR A 379 6.11 4.62 0.64
N LYS A 380 6.56 5.46 -0.30
CA LYS A 380 6.67 6.92 -0.07
C LYS A 380 5.33 7.58 0.26
N ARG A 381 4.27 7.22 -0.46
CA ARG A 381 2.90 7.64 -0.14
C ARG A 381 2.47 7.16 1.25
N ALA A 382 2.78 5.90 1.59
CA ALA A 382 2.47 5.34 2.90
C ALA A 382 3.21 6.05 4.04
N PHE A 383 4.41 6.60 3.80
CA PHE A 383 5.12 7.49 4.73
C PHE A 383 4.61 8.92 4.74
N GLY A 384 3.66 9.29 3.89
CA GLY A 384 3.10 10.64 3.80
C GLY A 384 3.95 11.61 2.98
N GLU A 385 4.92 11.13 2.21
CA GLU A 385 5.78 11.96 1.36
C GLU A 385 5.12 12.31 0.01
N LEU A 386 4.13 11.50 -0.40
CA LEU A 386 3.32 11.66 -1.61
C LEU A 386 1.83 11.58 -1.27
N GLN A 387 0.99 12.20 -2.08
CA GLN A 387 -0.48 12.13 -2.00
C GLN A 387 -1.07 11.48 -3.26
N GLY A 388 -2.37 11.18 -3.24
CA GLY A 388 -3.08 10.44 -4.29
C GLY A 388 -3.71 9.15 -3.76
N TYR A 389 -4.68 8.58 -4.48
CA TYR A 389 -5.33 7.30 -4.12
C TYR A 389 -4.76 6.14 -4.95
N ARG A 390 -4.58 6.33 -6.24
CA ARG A 390 -3.99 5.37 -7.19
C ARG A 390 -2.71 5.89 -7.84
N TYR A 391 -2.62 7.21 -8.03
CA TYR A 391 -1.47 7.88 -8.63
C TYR A 391 -0.70 8.67 -7.57
N PHE A 392 0.42 9.27 -7.97
CA PHE A 392 1.35 9.91 -7.06
C PHE A 392 1.55 11.38 -7.40
N PHE A 393 1.37 12.24 -6.40
CA PHE A 393 1.60 13.67 -6.48
C PHE A 393 2.42 14.14 -5.29
N SER A 394 3.14 15.25 -5.44
CA SER A 394 3.79 15.88 -4.29
C SER A 394 2.75 16.38 -3.28
N GLN A 395 3.10 16.45 -2.01
CA GLN A 395 2.21 16.97 -0.95
C GLN A 395 1.79 18.43 -1.17
N GLN A 396 2.51 19.18 -2.01
CA GLN A 396 2.21 20.56 -2.35
C GLN A 396 1.24 20.71 -3.53
N ALA A 397 0.87 19.62 -4.20
CA ALA A 397 -0.12 19.69 -5.28
C ALA A 397 -1.49 20.12 -4.72
N ASP A 398 -2.00 21.24 -5.23
CA ASP A 398 -3.23 21.87 -4.74
C ASP A 398 -4.44 21.44 -5.58
N PHE A 399 -5.11 20.38 -5.12
CA PHE A 399 -6.39 19.92 -5.67
C PHE A 399 -7.58 20.59 -5.00
N GLU A 400 -7.41 21.18 -3.82
CA GLU A 400 -8.50 21.86 -3.09
C GLU A 400 -8.96 23.12 -3.83
N THR A 401 -8.01 23.89 -4.39
CA THR A 401 -8.30 25.03 -5.26
C THR A 401 -9.01 24.60 -6.53
N LEU A 402 -8.51 23.56 -7.21
CA LEU A 402 -9.16 23.04 -8.42
C LEU A 402 -10.60 22.59 -8.16
N THR A 403 -10.82 21.88 -7.05
CA THR A 403 -12.16 21.47 -6.63
C THR A 403 -13.07 22.68 -6.40
N ARG A 404 -12.58 23.70 -5.65
CA ARG A 404 -13.36 24.91 -5.36
C ARG A 404 -13.75 25.63 -6.65
N ASP A 405 -12.81 25.82 -7.55
CA ASP A 405 -13.02 26.57 -8.79
C ASP A 405 -14.00 25.81 -9.71
N PHE A 406 -13.90 24.47 -9.77
CA PHE A 406 -14.87 23.63 -10.46
C PHE A 406 -16.28 23.71 -9.86
N LEU A 407 -16.41 23.61 -8.53
CA LEU A 407 -17.71 23.70 -7.86
C LEU A 407 -18.35 25.08 -8.07
N GLN A 408 -17.55 26.14 -8.10
CA GLN A 408 -18.03 27.49 -8.39
C GLN A 408 -18.52 27.63 -9.85
N ALA A 409 -17.82 27.05 -10.82
CA ALA A 409 -18.29 27.01 -12.21
C ALA A 409 -19.58 26.17 -12.36
N LEU A 410 -19.71 25.12 -11.54
CA LEU A 410 -20.86 24.23 -11.55
C LEU A 410 -22.14 24.87 -11.00
N ASP A 411 -22.04 25.81 -10.05
CA ASP A 411 -23.20 26.47 -9.43
C ASP A 411 -24.11 27.20 -10.44
N GLU A 412 -23.58 27.52 -11.64
CA GLU A 412 -24.36 28.09 -12.75
C GLU A 412 -25.31 27.09 -13.40
N GLU A 413 -25.01 25.78 -13.31
CA GLU A 413 -25.77 24.71 -13.94
C GLU A 413 -26.49 23.79 -12.94
N ILE A 414 -25.85 23.45 -11.81
CA ILE A 414 -26.33 22.47 -10.83
C ILE A 414 -26.02 22.93 -9.41
N ALA A 415 -27.07 23.10 -8.60
CA ALA A 415 -26.92 23.28 -7.16
C ALA A 415 -26.54 21.96 -6.48
N VAL A 416 -25.31 21.87 -5.98
CA VAL A 416 -24.78 20.66 -5.32
C VAL A 416 -24.96 20.75 -3.80
N ASP A 417 -25.62 19.75 -3.21
CA ASP A 417 -25.61 19.56 -1.76
C ASP A 417 -24.34 18.77 -1.37
N LEU A 418 -23.41 19.45 -0.70
CA LEU A 418 -22.12 18.90 -0.28
C LEU A 418 -22.28 17.73 0.70
N THR A 419 -23.36 17.71 1.49
CA THR A 419 -23.61 16.66 2.49
C THR A 419 -24.00 15.35 1.80
N THR A 420 -24.91 15.41 0.83
CA THR A 420 -25.31 14.23 0.05
C THR A 420 -24.18 13.78 -0.87
N LEU A 421 -23.46 14.73 -1.49
CA LEU A 421 -22.34 14.43 -2.37
C LEU A 421 -21.26 13.59 -1.69
N TYR A 422 -20.93 13.87 -0.43
CA TYR A 422 -19.97 13.06 0.32
C TYR A 422 -20.36 11.56 0.35
N PHE A 423 -21.64 11.27 0.60
CA PHE A 423 -22.12 9.89 0.62
C PHE A 423 -22.16 9.25 -0.78
N ASP A 424 -22.51 10.02 -1.81
CA ASP A 424 -22.51 9.56 -3.20
C ASP A 424 -21.09 9.23 -3.68
N LEU A 425 -20.10 10.08 -3.37
CA LEU A 425 -18.69 9.83 -3.65
C LEU A 425 -18.22 8.56 -2.94
N ARG A 426 -18.52 8.44 -1.65
CA ARG A 426 -18.14 7.26 -0.86
C ARG A 426 -18.72 5.98 -1.44
N LYS A 427 -19.99 6.00 -1.87
CA LYS A 427 -20.67 4.87 -2.48
C LYS A 427 -20.09 4.52 -3.85
N PHE A 428 -19.77 5.52 -4.67
CA PHE A 428 -19.26 5.30 -6.02
C PHE A 428 -17.83 4.77 -6.02
N PHE A 429 -16.93 5.40 -5.25
CA PHE A 429 -15.52 5.04 -5.21
C PHE A 429 -15.18 3.95 -4.18
N GLN A 430 -16.15 3.52 -3.37
CA GLN A 430 -15.97 2.53 -2.28
C GLN A 430 -14.88 2.93 -1.26
N GLN A 431 -14.63 4.23 -1.13
CA GLN A 431 -13.66 4.81 -0.20
C GLN A 431 -14.12 6.21 0.23
N ASN A 432 -13.68 6.69 1.39
CA ASN A 432 -14.00 8.05 1.81
C ASN A 432 -13.26 9.06 0.94
N ILE A 433 -14.00 9.87 0.19
CA ILE A 433 -13.45 10.97 -0.60
C ILE A 433 -14.02 12.28 -0.04
N PRO A 434 -13.21 13.06 0.67
CA PRO A 434 -13.58 14.41 1.09
C PRO A 434 -13.95 15.24 -0.13
N VAL A 435 -14.97 16.10 0.01
CA VAL A 435 -15.46 16.87 -1.13
C VAL A 435 -14.36 17.76 -1.69
N GLU A 436 -13.50 18.32 -0.83
CA GLU A 436 -12.33 19.13 -1.19
C GLU A 436 -11.34 18.40 -2.12
N MET A 437 -11.31 17.06 -2.09
CA MET A 437 -10.44 16.24 -2.92
C MET A 437 -11.16 15.61 -4.13
N LEU A 438 -12.35 16.09 -4.48
CA LEU A 438 -13.15 15.57 -5.60
C LEU A 438 -12.40 15.65 -6.92
N SER A 439 -11.71 16.77 -7.20
CA SER A 439 -10.98 16.93 -8.47
C SER A 439 -9.84 15.91 -8.62
N LEU A 440 -9.10 15.62 -7.54
CA LEU A 440 -8.09 14.55 -7.53
C LEU A 440 -8.73 13.19 -7.86
N ALA A 441 -9.82 12.85 -7.17
CA ALA A 441 -10.51 11.58 -7.37
C ALA A 441 -11.00 11.42 -8.82
N PHE A 442 -11.52 12.49 -9.42
CA PHE A 442 -11.99 12.47 -10.80
C PHE A 442 -10.85 12.39 -11.81
N LEU A 443 -9.74 13.12 -11.58
CA LEU A 443 -8.56 12.99 -12.43
C LEU A 443 -7.98 11.58 -12.40
N GLU A 444 -7.86 10.98 -11.21
CA GLU A 444 -7.37 9.61 -11.10
C GLU A 444 -8.34 8.59 -11.70
N PHE A 445 -9.65 8.84 -11.62
CA PHE A 445 -10.66 8.03 -12.29
C PHE A 445 -10.46 8.04 -13.81
N PHE A 446 -10.32 9.22 -14.41
CA PHE A 446 -10.06 9.33 -15.84
C PHE A 446 -8.72 8.73 -16.22
N ALA A 447 -7.68 8.99 -15.44
CA ALA A 447 -6.34 8.47 -15.69
C ALA A 447 -6.29 6.95 -15.67
N TYR A 448 -6.92 6.32 -14.67
CA TYR A 448 -7.07 4.87 -14.61
C TYR A 448 -7.74 4.35 -15.88
N TRP A 449 -8.86 4.95 -16.24
CA TRP A 449 -9.64 4.57 -17.41
C TRP A 449 -8.82 4.71 -18.72
N VAL A 450 -8.12 5.81 -18.95
CA VAL A 450 -7.35 6.00 -20.19
C VAL A 450 -5.95 5.38 -20.16
N ASN A 451 -5.67 4.51 -19.18
CA ASN A 451 -4.41 3.78 -19.00
C ASN A 451 -3.19 4.73 -18.89
N VAL A 452 -3.28 5.77 -18.05
CA VAL A 452 -2.11 6.57 -17.66
C VAL A 452 -1.15 5.70 -16.85
N ALA A 453 0.15 5.79 -17.12
CA ALA A 453 1.15 5.01 -16.38
C ALA A 453 1.16 5.36 -14.87
N PRO A 454 1.09 4.38 -13.96
CA PRO A 454 1.03 4.64 -12.52
C PRO A 454 2.39 4.87 -11.86
N VAL A 455 3.48 4.53 -12.53
CA VAL A 455 4.86 4.51 -11.99
C VAL A 455 5.57 5.87 -12.02
N LYS A 456 4.84 6.98 -11.84
CA LYS A 456 5.41 8.32 -11.92
C LYS A 456 4.76 9.30 -10.94
N VAL A 457 5.57 10.23 -10.43
CA VAL A 457 5.07 11.42 -9.73
C VAL A 457 4.67 12.49 -10.73
N TYR A 458 3.40 12.87 -10.72
CA TYR A 458 2.84 13.87 -11.63
C TYR A 458 2.69 15.24 -10.96
N THR A 459 2.79 16.29 -11.77
CA THR A 459 2.18 17.59 -11.44
C THR A 459 0.74 17.60 -11.95
N PRO A 460 -0.21 18.31 -11.31
CA PRO A 460 -1.61 18.36 -11.77
C PRO A 460 -1.76 18.71 -13.27
N SER A 461 -1.03 19.73 -13.75
CA SER A 461 -1.07 20.15 -15.16
C SER A 461 -0.56 19.08 -16.13
N ALA A 462 0.58 18.45 -15.83
CA ALA A 462 1.10 17.35 -16.64
C ALA A 462 0.15 16.15 -16.67
N PHE A 463 -0.47 15.81 -15.53
CA PHE A 463 -1.41 14.69 -15.42
C PHE A 463 -2.63 14.92 -16.29
N ARG A 464 -3.25 16.10 -16.18
CA ARG A 464 -4.35 16.54 -17.05
C ARG A 464 -4.00 16.42 -18.53
N LYS A 465 -2.84 16.94 -18.94
CA LYS A 465 -2.40 16.90 -20.35
C LYS A 465 -2.25 15.45 -20.84
N THR A 466 -1.72 14.55 -19.99
CA THR A 466 -1.61 13.13 -20.33
C THR A 466 -2.99 12.49 -20.49
N ILE A 467 -3.92 12.75 -19.57
CA ILE A 467 -5.31 12.25 -19.63
C ILE A 467 -5.98 12.69 -20.94
N LEU A 468 -5.99 13.99 -21.23
CA LEU A 468 -6.65 14.54 -22.42
C LEU A 468 -6.06 13.97 -23.71
N ARG A 469 -4.73 13.82 -23.76
CA ARG A 469 -4.05 13.21 -24.91
C ARG A 469 -4.47 11.74 -25.12
N GLN A 470 -4.65 10.98 -24.05
CA GLN A 470 -5.05 9.57 -24.15
C GLN A 470 -6.54 9.40 -24.47
N PHE A 471 -7.39 10.38 -24.16
CA PHE A 471 -8.76 10.42 -24.69
C PHE A 471 -8.79 10.60 -26.22
N GLU A 472 -7.87 11.39 -26.79
CA GLU A 472 -7.75 11.54 -28.25
C GLU A 472 -7.09 10.34 -28.93
N LEU A 473 -6.12 9.73 -28.26
CA LEU A 473 -5.30 8.62 -28.76
C LEU A 473 -5.26 7.50 -27.74
N PRO A 474 -6.32 6.67 -27.63
CA PRO A 474 -6.39 5.60 -26.65
C PRO A 474 -5.28 4.57 -26.90
N VAL A 475 -4.56 4.24 -25.83
CA VAL A 475 -3.51 3.23 -25.84
C VAL A 475 -4.17 1.85 -25.79
N LYS A 476 -3.82 0.96 -26.72
CA LYS A 476 -4.21 -0.45 -26.62
C LYS A 476 -3.31 -1.15 -25.61
N LEU A 477 -3.89 -1.99 -24.75
CA LEU A 477 -3.11 -2.89 -23.92
C LEU A 477 -2.29 -3.82 -24.80
N ASN A 478 -0.99 -3.96 -24.47
CA ASN A 478 -0.04 -4.82 -25.17
C ASN A 478 -0.01 -6.24 -24.54
N GLY A 479 0.83 -7.14 -25.07
CA GLY A 479 0.97 -8.52 -24.58
C GLY A 479 1.58 -8.69 -23.17
N ASN A 480 2.04 -7.62 -22.50
CA ASN A 480 2.69 -7.67 -21.18
C ASN A 480 1.71 -7.55 -19.99
N TYR A 481 0.40 -7.49 -20.25
CA TYR A 481 -0.63 -7.46 -19.21
C TYR A 481 -1.10 -8.87 -18.89
N SER A 482 -1.35 -9.12 -17.60
CA SER A 482 -1.90 -10.37 -17.10
C SER A 482 -3.29 -10.63 -17.67
N VAL A 483 -3.70 -11.89 -17.61
CA VAL A 483 -5.04 -12.32 -18.02
C VAL A 483 -6.14 -11.54 -17.27
N GLN A 484 -5.91 -11.21 -16.00
CA GLN A 484 -6.86 -10.43 -15.19
C GLN A 484 -7.02 -9.01 -15.72
N GLU A 485 -5.93 -8.32 -16.01
CA GLU A 485 -5.96 -6.95 -16.55
C GLU A 485 -6.62 -6.90 -17.93
N GLN A 486 -6.38 -7.91 -18.77
CA GLN A 486 -7.04 -8.04 -20.07
C GLN A 486 -8.57 -8.24 -19.92
N ILE A 487 -9.02 -8.96 -18.89
CA ILE A 487 -10.46 -9.11 -18.59
C ILE A 487 -11.05 -7.78 -18.11
N GLU A 488 -10.37 -7.10 -17.19
CA GLU A 488 -10.83 -5.83 -16.62
C GLU A 488 -11.00 -4.77 -17.73
N ASP A 489 -9.99 -4.62 -18.59
CA ASP A 489 -10.06 -3.72 -19.75
C ASP A 489 -11.16 -4.11 -20.74
N PHE A 490 -11.31 -5.41 -21.03
CA PHE A 490 -12.40 -5.87 -21.90
C PHE A 490 -13.77 -5.52 -21.32
N ILE A 491 -14.00 -5.78 -20.02
CA ILE A 491 -15.26 -5.46 -19.35
C ILE A 491 -15.51 -3.95 -19.37
N GLU A 492 -14.52 -3.13 -19.06
CA GLU A 492 -14.69 -1.68 -18.99
C GLU A 492 -14.96 -1.07 -20.37
N ASN A 493 -14.23 -1.52 -21.40
CA ASN A 493 -14.28 -0.96 -22.75
C ASN A 493 -15.39 -1.55 -23.64
N HIS A 494 -15.94 -2.73 -23.35
CA HIS A 494 -16.96 -3.38 -24.19
C HIS A 494 -18.33 -3.50 -23.53
N ASN A 495 -18.47 -3.20 -22.22
CA ASN A 495 -19.76 -3.22 -21.55
C ASN A 495 -20.49 -1.88 -21.69
N VAL A 496 -21.52 -1.83 -22.55
CA VAL A 496 -22.36 -0.63 -22.76
C VAL A 496 -23.07 -0.10 -21.51
N PHE A 497 -23.10 -0.86 -20.42
CA PHE A 497 -23.67 -0.45 -19.13
C PHE A 497 -22.63 0.03 -18.11
N SER A 498 -21.35 0.07 -18.47
CA SER A 498 -20.30 0.58 -17.59
C SER A 498 -20.47 2.07 -17.29
N ASP A 499 -19.93 2.52 -16.15
CA ASP A 499 -19.98 3.94 -15.79
C ASP A 499 -19.23 4.81 -16.80
N TYR A 500 -18.22 4.26 -17.50
CA TYR A 500 -17.59 4.85 -18.70
C TYR A 500 -18.65 5.31 -19.70
N TYR A 501 -19.48 4.37 -20.18
CA TYR A 501 -20.39 4.68 -21.30
C TYR A 501 -21.43 5.70 -20.87
N ARG A 502 -21.82 5.65 -19.60
CA ARG A 502 -22.69 6.66 -19.01
C ARG A 502 -22.04 8.05 -18.98
N VAL A 503 -20.77 8.15 -18.56
CA VAL A 503 -20.03 9.43 -18.54
C VAL A 503 -19.84 9.99 -19.95
N ILE A 504 -19.38 9.18 -20.92
CA ILE A 504 -19.20 9.65 -22.31
C ILE A 504 -20.54 10.08 -22.93
N HIS A 505 -21.62 9.32 -22.71
CA HIS A 505 -22.93 9.68 -23.24
C HIS A 505 -23.43 11.01 -22.67
N LEU A 506 -23.21 11.27 -21.38
CA LEU A 506 -23.56 12.55 -20.75
C LEU A 506 -22.66 13.68 -21.25
N TYR A 507 -21.36 13.43 -21.39
CA TYR A 507 -20.37 14.39 -21.90
C TYR A 507 -20.74 14.89 -23.31
N GLN A 508 -21.12 13.98 -24.22
CA GLN A 508 -21.48 14.29 -25.61
C GLN A 508 -22.86 14.96 -25.76
N ARG A 509 -23.69 15.00 -24.72
CA ARG A 509 -25.01 15.65 -24.80
C ARG A 509 -24.89 17.16 -24.85
N ALA A 510 -25.71 17.75 -25.72
CA ALA A 510 -25.97 19.18 -25.77
C ALA A 510 -27.06 19.58 -24.74
N GLY A 511 -26.92 20.78 -24.17
CA GLY A 511 -27.85 21.33 -23.17
C GLY A 511 -27.49 20.94 -21.73
N SER A 512 -28.31 21.40 -20.78
CA SER A 512 -28.08 21.22 -19.34
C SER A 512 -28.15 19.76 -18.91
N LEU A 513 -27.20 19.35 -18.09
CA LEU A 513 -27.13 18.04 -17.44
C LEU A 513 -27.82 17.97 -16.07
N ALA A 514 -28.42 19.08 -15.59
CA ALA A 514 -29.12 19.13 -14.30
C ALA A 514 -30.17 18.02 -14.10
N PRO A 515 -30.98 17.61 -15.10
CA PRO A 515 -31.93 16.50 -14.92
C PRO A 515 -31.27 15.14 -14.65
N PHE A 516 -30.02 14.96 -15.09
CA PHE A 516 -29.28 13.70 -14.91
C PHE A 516 -28.65 13.60 -13.54
N TYR A 517 -28.28 14.72 -12.93
CA TYR A 517 -27.65 14.74 -11.61
C TYR A 517 -28.51 14.10 -10.53
N GLN A 518 -29.84 14.31 -10.56
CA GLN A 518 -30.76 13.66 -9.61
C GLN A 518 -30.77 12.13 -9.72
N ARG A 519 -30.48 11.58 -10.91
CA ARG A 519 -30.51 10.14 -11.17
C ARG A 519 -29.13 9.49 -11.07
N TRP A 520 -28.10 10.20 -11.51
CA TRP A 520 -26.72 9.74 -11.63
C TRP A 520 -25.73 10.85 -11.22
N PRO A 521 -25.66 11.19 -9.93
CA PRO A 521 -24.91 12.36 -9.47
C PRO A 521 -23.44 12.30 -9.86
N ILE A 522 -22.73 11.22 -9.53
CA ILE A 522 -21.29 11.10 -9.82
C ILE A 522 -20.98 11.02 -11.33
N PRO A 523 -21.66 10.20 -12.15
CA PRO A 523 -21.44 10.20 -13.60
C PRO A 523 -21.72 11.57 -14.25
N THR A 524 -22.73 12.30 -13.80
CA THR A 524 -23.00 13.66 -14.28
C THR A 524 -21.88 14.63 -13.92
N LEU A 525 -21.42 14.60 -12.66
CA LEU A 525 -20.30 15.44 -12.22
C LEU A 525 -18.99 15.12 -12.96
N LEU A 526 -18.70 13.84 -13.22
CA LEU A 526 -17.55 13.43 -14.03
C LEU A 526 -17.65 14.01 -15.45
N ALA A 527 -18.80 13.90 -16.11
CA ALA A 527 -18.98 14.46 -17.44
C ALA A 527 -18.79 15.99 -17.49
N LEU A 528 -19.30 16.72 -16.49
CA LEU A 528 -19.11 18.17 -16.38
C LEU A 528 -17.66 18.54 -16.06
N PHE A 529 -17.03 17.80 -15.16
CA PHE A 529 -15.62 18.01 -14.84
C PHE A 529 -14.71 17.74 -16.04
N LEU A 530 -15.03 16.75 -16.88
CA LEU A 530 -14.29 16.50 -18.12
C LEU A 530 -14.37 17.70 -19.09
N LYS A 531 -15.54 18.34 -19.22
CA LYS A 531 -15.69 19.59 -19.99
C LYS A 531 -14.86 20.72 -19.39
N TYR A 532 -14.98 20.91 -18.07
CA TYR A 532 -14.25 21.94 -17.33
C TYR A 532 -12.74 21.82 -17.50
N ILE A 533 -12.17 20.62 -17.36
CA ILE A 533 -10.73 20.42 -17.55
C ILE A 533 -10.30 20.50 -19.01
N GLN A 534 -11.20 20.45 -19.99
CA GLN A 534 -10.85 20.63 -21.40
C GLN A 534 -10.87 22.11 -21.80
N GLU A 535 -11.78 22.89 -21.23
CA GLU A 535 -12.08 24.26 -21.67
C GLU A 535 -11.48 25.35 -20.76
N GLU A 536 -11.45 25.12 -19.44
CA GLU A 536 -11.24 26.20 -18.46
C GLU A 536 -10.05 26.00 -17.50
N TRP A 537 -9.68 24.76 -17.18
CA TRP A 537 -8.49 24.48 -16.35
C TRP A 537 -7.19 24.50 -17.16
#